data_AF-A0A816GG44-F1
#
_entry.id   AF-A0A816GG44-F1
#
_cell.length_a   1.000
_cell.length_b   1.000
_cell.length_c   1.000
_cell.angle_alpha   90.00
_cell.angle_beta   90.00
_cell.angle_gamma   90.00
#
_symmetry.space_group_name_H-M   'P 1'
#
loop_
_entity.id
_entity.type
_entity.pdbx_description
1 polymer ?
#
loop_
_entity_poly.entity_id
_entity_poly.type
_entity_poly.pdbx_seq_one_letter_code
_entity_poly.pdbx_strand_id
1 'polypeptide(L)'
;DIFKDIDKYSSSHDKLGIYYDSPKTSVEKRRFAVGAIVDEINDRELIKQMQKNNYKIFKLPQPNRSIYTTFPFKNLLSIFIAIMRVPYRLGDYIQKNKLEAHPFLEIYKRPLIHYIIPLSNFNAYNVPEINNE
;
A
#
# COMPACT_ATOMS: atom_id res chain seq x y z
N ASP A 1 10.05 -3.27 -10.53
CA ASP A 1 9.28 -2.14 -9.97
C ASP A 1 7.87 -2.66 -9.77
N ILE A 2 7.36 -2.56 -8.55
CA ILE A 2 6.14 -3.25 -8.13
C ILE A 2 4.88 -2.69 -8.83
N PHE A 3 4.98 -1.49 -9.40
CA PHE A 3 3.88 -0.80 -10.09
C PHE A 3 3.96 -0.82 -11.61
N LYS A 4 4.98 -1.46 -12.21
CA LYS A 4 5.18 -1.47 -13.69
C LYS A 4 3.93 -1.86 -14.48
N ASP A 5 3.21 -2.87 -14.00
CA ASP A 5 2.01 -3.38 -14.68
C ASP A 5 0.81 -2.44 -14.49
N ILE A 6 0.74 -1.72 -13.37
CA ILE A 6 -0.33 -0.75 -13.06
C ILE A 6 -0.09 0.57 -13.80
N ASP A 7 1.16 0.97 -13.97
CA ASP A 7 1.54 2.20 -14.67
C ASP A 7 1.11 2.19 -16.14
N LYS A 8 1.03 1.01 -16.77
CA LYS A 8 0.48 0.84 -18.12
C LYS A 8 -0.94 1.40 -18.26
N TYR A 9 -1.72 1.36 -17.19
CA TYR A 9 -3.13 1.76 -17.20
C TYR A 9 -3.36 3.11 -16.53
N SER A 10 -2.61 3.40 -15.46
CA SER A 10 -2.96 4.48 -14.53
C SER A 10 -1.79 5.43 -14.25
N SER A 11 -0.87 5.64 -15.19
CA SER A 11 0.35 6.44 -14.98
C SER A 11 0.14 7.83 -14.33
N SER A 12 -1.04 8.44 -14.49
CA SER A 12 -1.42 9.73 -13.89
C SER A 12 -2.01 9.65 -12.47
N HIS A 13 -2.25 8.45 -11.94
CA HIS A 13 -2.95 8.23 -10.67
C HIS A 13 -1.99 7.85 -9.55
N ASP A 14 -2.31 8.27 -8.33
CA ASP A 14 -1.59 7.87 -7.13
C ASP A 14 -1.64 6.33 -6.97
N LYS A 15 -0.55 5.74 -6.48
CA LYS A 15 -0.44 4.28 -6.30
C LYS A 15 -0.64 3.89 -4.85
N LEU A 16 -1.14 2.68 -4.64
CA LEU A 16 -1.32 2.06 -3.33
C LEU A 16 -0.61 0.71 -3.30
N GLY A 17 0.17 0.46 -2.25
CA GLY A 17 0.63 -0.86 -1.85
C GLY A 17 0.07 -1.23 -0.47
N ILE A 18 -0.34 -2.48 -0.29
CA ILE A 18 -0.74 -3.07 0.99
C ILE A 18 0.13 -4.29 1.24
N TYR A 19 0.90 -4.30 2.32
CA TYR A 19 1.84 -5.36 2.67
C TYR A 19 1.37 -6.06 3.94
N TYR A 20 0.99 -7.33 3.82
CA TYR A 20 0.35 -8.08 4.92
C TYR A 20 1.36 -8.74 5.87
N ASP A 21 2.56 -9.01 5.36
CA ASP A 21 3.58 -9.73 6.11
C ASP A 21 4.74 -8.82 6.56
N SER A 22 5.49 -9.28 7.55
CA SER A 22 6.64 -8.56 8.08
C SER A 22 7.72 -8.30 7.02
N PRO A 23 8.45 -7.17 7.08
CA PRO A 23 9.65 -6.94 6.27
C PRO A 23 10.76 -8.00 6.47
N LYS A 24 10.64 -8.87 7.48
CA LYS A 24 11.55 -10.01 7.73
C LYS A 24 11.07 -11.32 7.09
N THR A 25 9.83 -11.40 6.63
CA THR A 25 9.30 -12.58 5.92
C THR A 25 10.12 -12.83 4.64
N SER A 26 10.37 -14.09 4.31
CA SER A 26 11.09 -14.46 3.08
C SER A 26 10.32 -13.98 1.86
N VAL A 27 11.04 -13.65 0.79
CA VAL A 27 10.44 -12.99 -0.39
C VAL A 27 9.36 -13.87 -1.01
N GLU A 28 9.55 -15.19 -1.06
CA GLU A 28 8.55 -16.12 -1.63
C GLU A 28 7.26 -16.25 -0.81
N LYS A 29 7.23 -15.76 0.43
CA LYS A 29 6.05 -15.82 1.32
C LYS A 29 5.40 -14.46 1.55
N ARG A 30 5.91 -13.39 0.92
CA ARG A 30 5.36 -12.04 1.10
C ARG A 30 4.12 -11.87 0.25
N ARG A 31 2.99 -11.68 0.93
CA ARG A 31 1.73 -11.32 0.32
C ARG A 31 1.58 -9.82 0.35
N PHE A 32 1.16 -9.28 -0.79
CA PHE A 32 0.91 -7.86 -0.96
C PHE A 32 -0.19 -7.66 -2.00
N ALA A 33 -0.86 -6.51 -1.92
CA ALA A 33 -1.76 -6.02 -2.94
C ALA A 33 -1.24 -4.69 -3.47
N VAL A 34 -1.39 -4.44 -4.76
CA VAL A 34 -1.04 -3.18 -5.41
C VAL A 34 -2.21 -2.67 -6.24
N GLY A 35 -2.36 -1.35 -6.30
CA GLY A 35 -3.43 -0.72 -7.06
C GLY A 35 -3.18 0.76 -7.36
N ALA A 36 -4.14 1.36 -8.02
CA ALA A 36 -4.23 2.81 -8.23
C ALA A 36 -5.40 3.37 -7.42
N ILE A 37 -5.24 4.59 -6.90
CA ILE A 37 -6.33 5.33 -6.27
C ILE A 37 -7.14 5.97 -7.39
N VAL A 38 -8.45 5.71 -7.40
CA VAL A 38 -9.37 6.13 -8.45
C VAL A 38 -10.59 6.83 -7.86
N ASP A 39 -11.20 7.70 -8.65
CA ASP A 39 -12.52 8.28 -8.41
C ASP A 39 -13.59 7.47 -9.17
N GLU A 40 -14.59 6.95 -8.46
CA GLU A 40 -15.61 6.07 -9.03
C GLU A 40 -16.43 6.71 -10.17
N ILE A 41 -16.51 8.04 -10.22
CA ILE A 41 -17.29 8.78 -11.21
C ILE A 41 -16.39 9.21 -12.37
N ASN A 42 -15.25 9.81 -12.05
CA ASN A 42 -14.37 10.42 -13.03
C ASN A 42 -13.48 9.39 -13.77
N ASP A 43 -13.16 8.26 -13.12
CA ASP A 43 -12.25 7.25 -13.66
C ASP A 43 -12.96 5.98 -14.18
N ARG A 44 -14.22 6.09 -14.59
CA ARG A 44 -15.04 4.92 -15.04
C ARG A 44 -14.38 4.10 -16.14
N GLU A 45 -13.77 4.74 -17.13
CA GLU A 45 -13.11 4.03 -18.23
C GLU A 45 -11.81 3.35 -17.78
N LEU A 46 -11.05 3.97 -16.89
CA LEU A 46 -9.89 3.35 -16.26
C LEU A 46 -10.31 2.13 -15.42
N ILE A 47 -11.36 2.27 -14.60
CA ILE A 47 -11.91 1.18 -13.79
C ILE A 47 -12.29 0.00 -14.69
N LYS A 48 -13.03 0.23 -15.78
CA LYS A 48 -13.38 -0.82 -16.75
C LYS A 48 -12.14 -1.47 -17.36
N GLN A 49 -11.13 -0.69 -17.72
CA GLN A 49 -9.88 -1.21 -18.30
C GLN A 49 -9.12 -2.08 -17.29
N MET A 50 -9.00 -1.65 -16.04
CA MET A 50 -8.35 -2.40 -14.99
C MET A 50 -9.12 -3.70 -14.67
N GLN A 51 -10.46 -3.65 -14.60
CA GLN A 51 -11.29 -4.85 -14.40
C GLN A 51 -11.13 -5.88 -15.52
N LYS A 52 -11.02 -5.44 -16.78
CA LYS A 52 -10.68 -6.33 -17.93
C LYS A 52 -9.32 -7.02 -17.77
N ASN A 53 -8.43 -6.47 -16.94
CA ASN A 53 -7.11 -7.02 -16.62
C ASN A 53 -7.07 -7.66 -15.22
N ASN A 54 -8.21 -8.18 -14.74
CA ASN A 54 -8.36 -8.92 -13.48
C ASN A 54 -8.11 -8.11 -12.19
N TYR A 55 -8.07 -6.78 -12.24
CA TYR A 55 -8.08 -5.96 -11.04
C TYR A 55 -9.49 -5.88 -10.46
N LYS A 56 -9.58 -5.77 -9.13
CA LYS A 56 -10.85 -5.56 -8.42
C LYS A 56 -10.88 -4.21 -7.72
N ILE A 57 -12.08 -3.66 -7.57
CA ILE A 57 -12.30 -2.45 -6.79
C ILE A 57 -12.26 -2.84 -5.31
N PHE A 58 -11.48 -2.08 -4.53
CA PHE A 58 -11.40 -2.23 -3.09
C PHE A 58 -11.54 -0.86 -2.44
N LYS A 59 -12.43 -0.75 -1.46
CA LYS A 59 -12.63 0.47 -0.69
C LYS A 59 -11.92 0.35 0.64
N LEU A 60 -10.90 1.19 0.84
CA LEU A 60 -10.20 1.24 2.11
C LEU A 60 -11.17 1.64 3.24
N PRO A 61 -11.13 0.95 4.39
CA PRO A 61 -11.94 1.31 5.53
C PRO A 61 -11.45 2.65 6.10
N GLN A 62 -12.32 3.36 6.81
CA GLN A 62 -11.90 4.55 7.55
C GLN A 62 -11.00 4.13 8.73
N PRO A 63 -9.77 4.66 8.83
CA PRO A 63 -8.89 4.31 9.94
C PRO A 63 -9.38 4.94 11.24
N ASN A 64 -9.63 4.12 12.26
CA ASN A 64 -9.95 4.60 13.62
C ASN A 64 -8.70 5.05 14.38
N ARG A 65 -7.66 4.21 14.39
CA ARG A 65 -6.38 4.48 15.03
C ARG A 65 -5.27 3.87 14.18
N SER A 66 -4.30 4.68 13.78
CA SER A 66 -3.19 4.24 12.92
C SER A 66 -1.89 4.94 13.29
N ILE A 67 -0.77 4.30 12.96
CA ILE A 67 0.51 4.96 12.82
C ILE A 67 0.50 5.63 11.45
N TYR A 68 0.79 6.93 11.42
CA TYR A 68 0.90 7.71 10.19
C TYR A 68 2.27 8.36 10.11
N THR A 69 2.94 8.23 8.97
CA THR A 69 4.15 8.99 8.67
C THR A 69 4.25 9.26 7.17
N THR A 70 5.18 10.13 6.80
CA THR A 70 5.43 10.47 5.39
C THR A 70 6.91 10.41 5.08
N PHE A 71 7.23 10.18 3.81
CA PHE A 71 8.58 10.26 3.29
C PHE A 71 8.61 11.07 1.99
N PRO A 72 9.65 11.88 1.70
CA PRO A 72 9.72 12.62 0.45
C PRO A 72 9.69 11.72 -0.79
N PHE A 73 8.83 12.04 -1.77
CA PHE A 73 8.72 11.38 -3.08
C PHE A 73 9.12 12.33 -4.22
N LYS A 74 10.44 12.46 -4.42
CA LYS A 74 11.01 13.40 -5.41
C LYS A 74 11.43 12.68 -6.69
N ASN A 75 12.21 11.61 -6.56
CA ASN A 75 12.83 10.88 -7.66
C ASN A 75 13.00 9.38 -7.33
N LEU A 76 13.52 8.59 -8.26
CA LEU A 76 13.76 7.15 -8.05
C LEU A 76 14.66 6.87 -6.85
N LEU A 77 15.65 7.73 -6.60
CA LEU A 77 16.52 7.59 -5.43
C LEU A 77 15.73 7.73 -4.11
N SER A 78 14.77 8.66 -4.04
CA SER A 78 13.91 8.79 -2.87
C SER A 78 13.04 7.55 -2.62
N ILE A 79 12.57 6.87 -3.68
CA ILE A 79 11.85 5.59 -3.55
C ILE A 79 12.77 4.52 -2.97
N PHE A 80 13.99 4.39 -3.48
CA PHE A 80 14.95 3.38 -3.00
C PHE A 80 15.29 3.58 -1.52
N ILE A 81 15.49 4.83 -1.09
CA ILE A 81 15.73 5.15 0.33
C ILE A 81 14.50 4.82 1.18
N ALA A 82 13.29 5.13 0.69
CA ALA A 82 12.04 4.82 1.36
C ALA A 82 11.92 3.31 1.65
N ILE A 83 12.08 2.47 0.62
CA ILE A 83 12.00 1.01 0.72
C ILE A 83 13.03 0.47 1.72
N MET A 84 14.26 0.99 1.70
CA MET A 84 15.36 0.50 2.53
C MET A 84 15.33 0.99 3.98
N ARG A 85 14.59 2.07 4.29
CA ARG A 85 14.69 2.72 5.62
C ARG A 85 13.37 2.81 6.36
N VAL A 86 12.27 3.13 5.68
CA VAL A 86 11.01 3.43 6.35
C VAL A 86 10.40 2.19 7.02
N PRO A 87 10.30 1.01 6.34
CA PRO A 87 9.76 -0.19 6.98
C PRO A 87 10.53 -0.61 8.23
N TYR A 88 11.87 -0.50 8.21
CA TYR A 88 12.70 -0.84 9.37
C TYR A 88 12.51 0.14 10.54
N ARG A 89 12.46 1.45 10.26
CA ARG A 89 12.23 2.47 11.30
C ARG A 89 10.83 2.34 11.92
N LEU A 90 9.82 2.03 11.11
CA LEU A 90 8.47 1.75 11.59
C LEU A 90 8.43 0.45 12.41
N GLY A 91 9.14 -0.60 11.98
CA GLY A 91 9.30 -1.84 12.75
C GLY A 91 9.92 -1.62 14.12
N ASP A 92 11.00 -0.84 14.21
CA ASP A 92 11.63 -0.47 15.49
C ASP A 92 10.66 0.30 16.39
N TYR A 93 9.90 1.24 15.83
CA TYR A 93 8.91 2.02 16.57
C TYR A 93 7.79 1.14 17.13
N ILE A 94 7.23 0.24 16.30
CA ILE A 94 6.19 -0.70 16.69
C ILE A 94 6.69 -1.60 17.82
N GLN A 95 7.89 -2.16 17.69
CA GLN A 95 8.49 -3.03 18.70
C GLN A 95 8.74 -2.31 20.03
N LYS A 96 9.35 -1.11 20.01
CA LYS A 96 9.66 -0.33 21.22
C LYS A 96 8.40 0.05 22.00
N ASN A 97 7.31 0.34 21.31
CA ASN A 97 6.05 0.72 21.91
C ASN A 97 5.10 -0.45 22.18
N LYS A 98 5.54 -1.71 21.91
CA LYS A 98 4.75 -2.93 22.07
C LYS A 98 3.38 -2.84 21.38
N LEU A 99 3.37 -2.27 20.18
CA LEU A 99 2.15 -2.10 19.38
C LEU A 99 1.93 -3.33 18.49
N GLU A 100 0.66 -3.63 18.25
CA GLU A 100 0.25 -4.54 17.17
C GLU A 100 -0.26 -3.68 16.01
N ALA A 101 0.48 -3.67 14.90
CA ALA A 101 0.21 -2.77 13.79
C ALA A 101 0.45 -3.48 12.45
N HIS A 102 -0.62 -3.72 11.69
CA HIS A 102 -0.59 -4.36 10.37
C HIS A 102 -1.95 -4.18 9.66
N PRO A 103 -2.05 -4.28 8.33
CA PRO A 103 -0.95 -4.34 7.35
C PRO A 103 -0.25 -2.99 7.18
N PHE A 104 0.88 -2.97 6.46
CA PHE A 104 1.55 -1.72 6.08
C PHE A 104 0.94 -1.19 4.79
N LEU A 105 0.39 0.02 4.80
CA LEU A 105 -0.10 0.69 3.61
C LEU A 105 0.89 1.78 3.17
N GLU A 106 1.14 1.84 1.87
CA GLU A 106 1.96 2.84 1.23
C GLU A 106 1.16 3.52 0.11
N ILE A 107 0.95 4.83 0.21
CA ILE A 107 0.31 5.64 -0.82
C ILE A 107 1.36 6.55 -1.45
N TYR A 108 1.64 6.33 -2.73
CA TYR A 108 2.60 7.09 -3.51
C TYR A 108 1.88 8.27 -4.15
N LYS A 109 1.87 9.41 -3.45
CA LYS A 109 1.19 10.64 -3.84
C LYS A 109 2.14 11.82 -3.77
N ARG A 110 2.62 12.28 -4.94
CA ARG A 110 3.61 13.36 -4.98
C ARG A 110 3.10 14.61 -4.24
N PRO A 111 3.96 15.27 -3.43
CA PRO A 111 5.41 15.08 -3.30
C PRO A 111 5.82 14.09 -2.18
N LEU A 112 4.93 13.24 -1.69
CA LEU A 112 5.16 12.37 -0.53
C LEU A 112 4.84 10.89 -0.82
N ILE A 113 5.38 10.00 0.00
CA ILE A 113 4.86 8.66 0.22
C ILE A 113 4.21 8.70 1.59
N HIS A 114 2.94 8.35 1.67
CA HIS A 114 2.20 8.26 2.93
C HIS A 114 2.23 6.81 3.40
N TYR A 115 2.63 6.62 4.66
CA TYR A 115 2.63 5.33 5.32
C TYR A 115 1.52 5.31 6.36
N ILE A 116 0.64 4.34 6.27
CA ILE A 116 -0.48 4.15 7.18
C ILE A 116 -0.42 2.71 7.69
N ILE A 117 -0.41 2.53 9.00
CA ILE A 117 -0.42 1.20 9.62
C ILE A 117 -1.53 1.19 10.66
N PRO A 118 -2.65 0.48 10.43
CA PRO A 118 -3.74 0.44 11.38
C PRO A 118 -3.31 -0.27 12.66
N LEU A 119 -3.82 0.23 13.79
CA LEU A 119 -3.61 -0.33 15.13
C LEU A 119 -4.80 -1.16 15.62
N SER A 120 -5.84 -1.28 14.80
CA SER A 120 -7.07 -2.02 15.08
C SER A 120 -7.79 -2.35 13.78
N ASN A 121 -8.69 -3.35 13.82
CA ASN A 121 -9.54 -3.74 12.70
C ASN A 121 -8.75 -4.13 11.43
N PHE A 122 -7.69 -4.92 11.63
CA PHE A 122 -6.72 -5.28 10.60
C PHE A 122 -7.38 -5.98 9.40
N ASN A 123 -8.35 -6.87 9.66
CA ASN A 123 -9.07 -7.63 8.64
C ASN A 123 -9.87 -6.75 7.67
N ALA A 124 -10.24 -5.52 8.04
CA ALA A 124 -10.95 -4.62 7.12
C ALA A 124 -10.05 -4.11 5.99
N TYR A 125 -8.72 -4.26 6.12
CA TYR A 125 -7.74 -3.88 5.09
C TYR A 125 -7.34 -5.05 4.20
N ASN A 126 -7.86 -6.25 4.46
CA ASN A 126 -7.63 -7.43 3.64
C ASN A 126 -8.43 -7.33 2.35
N VAL A 127 -7.72 -7.32 1.22
CA VAL A 127 -8.37 -7.54 -0.07
C VAL A 127 -8.93 -8.96 -0.12
N PRO A 128 -10.05 -9.21 -0.82
CA PRO A 128 -10.68 -10.54 -0.86
C PRO A 128 -9.76 -11.69 -1.24
N GLU A 129 -8.72 -11.42 -2.02
CA GLU A 129 -7.73 -12.39 -2.50
C GLU A 129 -6.87 -12.98 -1.37
N ILE A 130 -6.65 -12.26 -0.27
CA ILE A 130 -5.71 -12.69 0.79
C ILE A 130 -6.25 -13.83 1.66
N ASN A 131 -7.57 -14.02 1.68
CA ASN A 131 -8.25 -15.02 2.49
C ASN A 131 -8.52 -16.33 1.72
N ASN A 132 -8.15 -16.40 0.43
CA ASN A 132 -8.40 -17.54 -0.45
C ASN A 132 -7.16 -18.44 -0.67
N GLU A 133 -6.11 -18.24 0.14
CA GLU A 133 -4.91 -19.10 0.23
C GLU A 133 -4.79 -19.69 1.64
#